data_AF-A0A087TQL7-F1
#
_entry.id   AF-A0A087TQL7-F1
#
_cell.length_a   1.000
_cell.length_b   1.000
_cell.length_c   1.000
_cell.angle_alpha   90.00
_cell.angle_beta   90.00
_cell.angle_gamma   90.00
#
_symmetry.space_group_name_H-M   'P 1'
#
loop_
_entity.id
_entity.type
_entity.pdbx_description
1 polymer ?
#
loop_
_entity_poly.entity_id
_entity_poly.type
_entity_poly.pdbx_seq_one_letter_code
_entity_poly.pdbx_strand_id
1 'polypeptide(L)'
;MNLMAAERLRELKGPKVLHRLEEIWHTFYCETLPMLEAILYMVKHKGRPCIRTTTLATFRDVVFLFTNVEDAIIRGKRNLPPGIRHAILILQCVNDSYPPSKNKLKIEFLAAQICSSYIGYYGLYQNGHLIVTSNEPMIISKRRPSADVGGPRRISRPFSIQPQQMDTLNQIFKNAVRHKTPKGRRPLR
;
A
#
# COMPACT_ATOMS: atom_id res chain seq x y z
N MET A 1 11.94 3.10 17.48
CA MET A 1 10.59 2.51 17.56
C MET A 1 10.69 1.26 18.43
N ASN A 2 9.81 1.13 19.42
CA ASN A 2 10.07 0.39 20.66
C ASN A 2 10.02 -1.14 20.46
N LEU A 3 11.17 -1.78 20.17
CA LEU A 3 11.31 -3.25 20.12
C LEU A 3 10.80 -3.92 21.41
N MET A 4 10.95 -3.24 22.55
CA MET A 4 10.45 -3.66 23.86
C MET A 4 8.92 -3.79 23.91
N ALA A 5 8.17 -3.01 23.13
CA ALA A 5 6.70 -3.09 23.11
C ALA A 5 6.23 -4.34 22.36
N ALA A 6 6.91 -4.67 21.26
CA ALA A 6 6.68 -5.90 20.53
C ALA A 6 7.02 -7.11 21.42
N GLU A 7 8.19 -7.12 22.06
CA GLU A 7 8.58 -8.22 22.97
C GLU A 7 7.58 -8.47 24.10
N ARG A 8 7.03 -7.41 24.72
CA ARG A 8 5.98 -7.54 25.75
C ARG A 8 4.67 -8.13 25.22
N LEU A 9 4.36 -7.96 23.93
CA LEU A 9 3.19 -8.57 23.30
C LEU A 9 3.38 -10.07 23.05
N ARG A 10 4.63 -10.54 22.89
CA ARG A 10 4.96 -11.95 22.64
C ARG A 10 4.60 -12.88 23.79
N GLU A 11 4.59 -12.35 25.01
CA GLU A 11 4.27 -13.10 26.24
C GLU A 11 2.76 -13.20 26.48
N LEU A 12 1.96 -12.39 25.79
CA LEU A 12 0.52 -12.35 25.93
C LEU A 12 -0.16 -13.31 24.95
N LYS A 13 -1.24 -13.97 25.40
CA LYS A 13 -2.09 -14.83 24.57
C LYS A 13 -3.57 -14.47 24.74
N GLY A 14 -4.36 -14.74 23.69
CA GLY A 14 -5.80 -14.56 23.71
C GLY A 14 -6.26 -13.10 23.72
N PRO A 15 -7.45 -12.78 24.25
CA PRO A 15 -8.04 -11.43 24.14
C PRO A 15 -7.24 -10.33 24.85
N LYS A 16 -6.40 -10.68 25.83
CA LYS A 16 -5.51 -9.74 26.52
C LYS A 16 -4.48 -9.10 25.58
N VAL A 17 -4.09 -9.79 24.51
CA VAL A 17 -3.20 -9.24 23.48
C VAL A 17 -3.84 -8.04 22.79
N LEU A 18 -5.15 -8.11 22.50
CA LEU A 18 -5.86 -7.05 21.79
C LEU A 18 -6.01 -5.79 22.64
N HIS A 19 -6.33 -5.94 23.93
CA HIS A 19 -6.39 -4.79 24.84
C HIS A 19 -5.01 -4.14 25.02
N ARG A 20 -3.96 -4.95 25.20
CA ARG A 20 -2.61 -4.38 25.32
C ARG A 20 -2.15 -3.71 24.03
N LEU A 21 -2.48 -4.29 22.87
CA LEU A 21 -2.19 -3.68 21.58
C LEU A 21 -2.99 -2.40 21.35
N GLU A 22 -4.21 -2.31 21.87
CA GLU A 22 -5.04 -1.10 21.84
C GLU A 22 -4.40 0.03 22.64
N GLU A 23 -3.92 -0.25 23.85
CA GLU A 23 -3.18 0.72 24.67
C GLU A 23 -1.92 1.22 23.93
N ILE A 24 -1.13 0.30 23.38
CA ILE A 24 0.08 0.64 22.61
C ILE A 24 -0.28 1.48 21.39
N TRP A 25 -1.36 1.13 20.69
CA TRP A 25 -1.87 1.90 19.55
C TRP A 25 -2.30 3.30 19.96
N HIS A 26 -3.02 3.45 21.07
CA HIS A 26 -3.49 4.74 21.57
C HIS A 26 -2.32 5.67 21.89
N THR A 27 -1.36 5.22 22.71
CA THR A 27 -0.15 5.99 23.03
C THR A 27 0.66 6.31 21.77
N PHE A 28 0.78 5.35 20.85
CA PHE A 28 1.48 5.58 19.60
C PHE A 28 0.80 6.65 18.74
N TYR A 29 -0.51 6.53 18.49
CA TYR A 29 -1.23 7.37 17.55
C TYR A 29 -1.52 8.77 18.09
N CYS A 30 -1.81 8.91 19.38
CA CYS A 30 -2.18 10.17 20.01
C CYS A 30 -0.97 10.96 20.53
N GLU A 31 0.12 10.28 20.93
CA GLU A 31 1.28 10.96 21.54
C GLU A 31 2.53 10.81 20.68
N THR A 32 2.96 9.58 20.40
CA THR A 32 4.27 9.34 19.76
C THR A 32 4.30 9.85 18.33
N LEU A 33 3.26 9.57 17.54
CA LEU A 33 3.19 9.93 16.14
C LEU A 33 3.13 11.47 15.95
N PRO A 34 2.24 12.23 16.63
CA PRO A 34 2.25 13.68 16.58
C PRO A 34 3.56 14.30 17.07
N MET A 35 4.17 13.74 18.12
CA MET A 35 5.47 14.20 18.62
C MET A 35 6.58 14.00 17.58
N LEU A 36 6.63 12.84 16.93
CA LEU A 36 7.56 12.59 15.83
C LEU A 36 7.31 13.54 14.65
N GLU A 37 6.06 13.77 14.29
CA GLU A 37 5.69 14.72 13.23
C GLU A 37 6.12 16.15 13.57
N ALA A 38 6.04 16.56 14.85
CA ALA A 38 6.45 17.87 15.32
C ALA A 38 7.98 18.03 15.34
N ILE A 39 8.71 17.10 15.96
CA ILE A 39 10.17 17.18 16.09
C ILE A 39 10.84 17.08 14.72
N LEU A 40 10.32 16.23 13.83
CA LEU A 40 10.90 16.01 12.50
C LEU A 40 10.29 16.94 11.43
N TYR A 41 9.43 17.90 11.81
CA TYR A 41 8.75 18.77 10.86
C TYR A 41 9.71 19.48 9.91
N MET A 42 10.85 19.95 10.43
CA MET A 42 11.88 20.69 9.67
C MET A 42 12.75 19.79 8.78
N VAL A 43 12.69 18.47 8.97
CA VAL A 43 13.50 17.47 8.25
C VAL A 43 12.81 17.00 6.94
N LYS A 44 11.73 17.67 6.53
CA LYS A 44 10.98 17.33 5.31
C LYS A 44 11.78 17.63 4.05
N HIS A 45 12.58 16.68 3.60
CA HIS A 45 13.27 16.74 2.31
C HIS A 45 12.31 16.43 1.15
N LYS A 46 12.41 17.21 0.06
CA LYS A 46 11.65 16.95 -1.18
C LYS A 46 11.92 15.52 -1.67
N GLY A 47 10.86 14.75 -1.88
CA GLY A 47 10.94 13.39 -2.45
C GLY A 47 11.08 12.25 -1.45
N ARG A 48 11.16 12.50 -0.13
CA ARG A 48 11.07 11.43 0.88
C ARG A 48 9.61 11.19 1.31
N PRO A 49 9.24 9.96 1.72
CA PRO A 49 7.91 9.70 2.23
C PRO A 49 7.62 10.57 3.46
N CYS A 50 6.36 10.95 3.66
CA CYS A 50 5.98 11.72 4.83
C CYS A 50 6.30 10.91 6.10
N ILE A 51 6.83 11.58 7.13
CA ILE A 51 7.16 11.00 8.44
C ILE A 51 6.01 10.13 8.95
N ARG A 52 4.79 10.64 8.84
CA ARG A 52 3.57 9.92 9.19
C ARG A 52 3.46 8.56 8.50
N THR A 53 3.64 8.55 7.19
CA THR A 53 3.50 7.37 6.34
C THR A 53 4.56 6.33 6.70
N THR A 54 5.82 6.75 6.84
CA THR A 54 6.93 5.86 7.21
C THR A 54 6.76 5.30 8.62
N THR A 55 6.42 6.13 9.60
CA THR A 55 6.26 5.68 10.98
C THR A 55 5.06 4.75 11.12
N LEU A 56 3.93 5.02 10.45
CA LEU A 56 2.79 4.11 10.44
C LEU A 56 3.08 2.78 9.74
N ALA A 57 3.80 2.78 8.61
CA ALA A 57 4.21 1.57 7.94
C ALA A 57 5.16 0.73 8.82
N THR A 58 6.08 1.39 9.52
CA THR A 58 6.98 0.71 10.47
C THR A 58 6.17 0.12 11.63
N PHE A 59 5.22 0.87 12.21
CA PHE A 59 4.34 0.37 13.28
C PHE A 59 3.54 -0.85 12.85
N ARG A 60 2.96 -0.81 11.65
CA ARG A 60 2.27 -1.94 11.03
C ARG A 60 3.15 -3.19 11.04
N ASP A 61 4.37 -3.06 10.53
CA ASP A 61 5.25 -4.18 10.25
C ASP A 61 5.91 -4.77 11.51
N VAL A 62 6.28 -3.91 12.46
CA VAL A 62 7.09 -4.29 13.62
C VAL A 62 6.25 -4.55 14.86
N VAL A 63 5.15 -3.81 15.05
CA VAL A 63 4.37 -3.85 16.30
C VAL A 63 3.00 -4.47 16.07
N PHE A 64 2.24 -4.00 15.08
CA PHE A 64 0.87 -4.44 14.90
C PHE A 64 0.78 -5.88 14.39
N LEU A 65 1.60 -6.24 13.40
CA LEU A 65 1.66 -7.60 12.84
C LEU A 65 2.61 -8.52 13.61
N PHE A 66 3.07 -8.10 14.79
CA PHE A 66 3.87 -8.93 15.67
C PHE A 66 3.06 -10.17 16.10
N THR A 67 3.71 -11.33 16.13
CA THR A 67 3.11 -12.66 15.92
C THR A 67 1.78 -12.94 16.65
N ASN A 68 0.82 -13.48 15.87
CA ASN A 68 -0.47 -14.07 16.25
C ASN A 68 -1.63 -13.13 16.64
N VAL A 69 -1.54 -11.84 16.32
CA VAL A 69 -2.66 -10.89 16.44
C VAL A 69 -3.80 -11.23 15.47
N GLU A 70 -3.49 -11.79 14.29
CA GLU A 70 -4.47 -12.16 13.25
C GLU A 70 -5.56 -13.11 13.80
N ASP A 71 -5.13 -14.20 14.41
CA ASP A 71 -5.97 -15.20 15.08
C ASP A 71 -6.90 -14.59 16.14
N ALA A 72 -6.35 -13.69 16.96
CA ALA A 72 -7.11 -13.01 18.02
C ALA A 72 -8.19 -12.11 17.43
N ILE A 73 -7.89 -11.39 16.33
CA ILE A 73 -8.86 -10.56 15.61
C ILE A 73 -9.95 -11.41 14.97
N ILE A 74 -9.60 -12.52 14.32
CA ILE A 74 -10.56 -13.40 13.63
C ILE A 74 -11.53 -14.01 14.66
N ARG A 75 -11.01 -14.58 15.75
CA ARG A 75 -11.84 -15.17 16.82
C ARG A 75 -12.67 -14.12 17.56
N GLY A 76 -12.11 -12.91 17.73
CA GLY A 76 -12.71 -11.81 18.47
C GLY A 76 -13.52 -10.81 17.65
N LYS A 77 -13.80 -11.07 16.36
CA LYS A 77 -14.37 -10.09 15.42
C LYS A 77 -15.58 -9.30 15.94
N ARG A 78 -16.50 -9.96 16.65
CA ARG A 78 -17.71 -9.32 17.22
C ARG A 78 -17.41 -8.38 18.38
N ASN A 79 -16.38 -8.68 19.17
CA ASN A 79 -16.02 -7.97 20.40
C ASN A 79 -14.65 -7.30 20.27
N LEU A 80 -14.29 -6.87 19.06
CA LEU A 80 -13.02 -6.21 18.81
C LEU A 80 -12.99 -4.84 19.49
N PRO A 81 -11.95 -4.51 20.28
CA PRO A 81 -11.86 -3.20 20.90
C PRO A 81 -11.84 -2.07 19.84
N PRO A 82 -12.52 -0.93 20.09
CA PRO A 82 -12.64 0.15 19.11
C PRO A 82 -11.29 0.66 18.59
N GLY A 83 -10.27 0.73 19.45
CA GLY A 83 -8.94 1.18 19.06
C GLY A 83 -8.24 0.21 18.11
N ILE A 84 -8.49 -1.10 18.22
CA ILE A 84 -7.96 -2.08 17.25
C ILE A 84 -8.65 -1.95 15.89
N ARG A 85 -9.97 -1.76 15.88
CA ARG A 85 -10.70 -1.46 14.63
C ARG A 85 -10.15 -0.20 13.96
N HIS A 86 -9.95 0.85 14.76
CA HIS A 86 -9.35 2.11 14.30
C HIS A 86 -7.94 1.87 13.73
N ALA A 87 -7.09 1.11 14.44
CA ALA A 87 -5.74 0.78 13.99
C ALA A 87 -5.73 0.09 12.62
N ILE A 88 -6.53 -0.96 12.43
CA ILE A 88 -6.58 -1.70 11.16
C ILE A 88 -6.95 -0.77 9.99
N LEU A 89 -7.98 0.06 10.17
CA LEU A 89 -8.43 0.97 9.13
C LEU A 89 -7.37 2.03 8.79
N ILE A 90 -6.73 2.62 9.79
CA ILE A 90 -5.67 3.61 9.57
C ILE A 90 -4.44 2.99 8.90
N LEU A 91 -3.96 1.84 9.40
CA LEU A 91 -2.80 1.16 8.83
C LEU A 91 -3.10 0.66 7.40
N GLN A 92 -4.36 0.33 7.09
CA GLN A 92 -4.75 -0.04 5.74
C GLN A 92 -4.78 1.13 4.74
N CYS A 93 -4.81 2.38 5.19
CA CYS A 93 -4.69 3.52 4.28
C CYS A 93 -3.23 3.86 3.91
N VAL A 94 -2.24 3.25 4.58
CA VAL A 94 -0.82 3.59 4.40
C VAL A 94 -0.19 2.71 3.32
N ASN A 95 0.30 3.34 2.25
CA ASN A 95 1.01 2.66 1.15
C ASN A 95 2.49 3.03 1.17
N ASP A 96 3.33 2.02 1.32
CA ASP A 96 4.79 2.10 1.40
C ASP A 96 5.50 1.56 0.14
N SER A 97 4.86 0.64 -0.59
CA SER A 97 5.39 0.08 -1.84
C SER A 97 4.28 -0.20 -2.85
N TYR A 98 4.64 -0.28 -4.13
CA TYR A 98 3.81 -0.89 -5.17
C TYR A 98 4.67 -1.83 -6.03
N PRO A 99 4.33 -3.12 -6.13
CA PRO A 99 3.17 -3.81 -5.54
C PRO A 99 3.13 -3.81 -4.00
N PRO A 100 1.97 -4.08 -3.38
CA PRO A 100 1.85 -4.15 -1.91
C PRO A 100 2.77 -5.22 -1.30
N SER A 101 3.35 -4.91 -0.14
CA SER A 101 4.15 -5.86 0.63
C SER A 101 3.29 -6.98 1.24
N LYS A 102 3.90 -8.11 1.64
CA LYS A 102 3.18 -9.19 2.35
C LYS A 102 2.48 -8.69 3.61
N ASN A 103 3.13 -7.80 4.35
CA ASN A 103 2.56 -7.20 5.56
C ASN A 103 1.39 -6.27 5.24
N LYS A 104 1.48 -5.50 4.16
CA LYS A 104 0.36 -4.71 3.67
C LYS A 104 -0.85 -5.59 3.33
N LEU A 105 -0.62 -6.72 2.67
CA LEU A 105 -1.67 -7.69 2.34
C LEU A 105 -2.25 -8.41 3.57
N LYS A 106 -1.45 -8.63 4.62
CA LYS A 106 -1.97 -9.13 5.91
C LYS A 106 -2.95 -8.14 6.55
N ILE A 107 -2.64 -6.84 6.55
CA ILE A 107 -3.59 -5.81 7.02
C ILE A 107 -4.83 -5.76 6.13
N GLU A 108 -4.67 -5.86 4.82
CA GLU A 108 -5.81 -5.93 3.89
C GLU A 108 -6.76 -7.06 4.25
N PHE A 109 -6.22 -8.25 4.53
CA PHE A 109 -7.00 -9.39 4.98
C PHE A 109 -7.74 -9.10 6.30
N LEU A 110 -7.07 -8.50 7.29
CA LEU A 110 -7.71 -8.12 8.56
C LEU A 110 -8.81 -7.07 8.36
N ALA A 111 -8.61 -6.10 7.47
CA ALA A 111 -9.62 -5.10 7.11
C ALA A 111 -10.85 -5.78 6.47
N ALA A 112 -10.64 -6.74 5.57
CA ALA A 112 -11.70 -7.54 4.98
C ALA A 112 -12.48 -8.35 6.05
N GLN A 113 -11.80 -8.81 7.11
CA GLN A 113 -12.48 -9.50 8.20
C GLN A 113 -13.38 -8.58 9.02
N ILE A 114 -13.02 -7.32 9.25
CA ILE A 114 -13.80 -6.44 10.16
C ILE A 114 -14.89 -5.63 9.46
N CYS A 115 -14.83 -5.49 8.13
CA CYS A 115 -15.78 -4.72 7.33
C CYS A 115 -16.84 -5.63 6.69
N SER A 116 -18.06 -5.12 6.48
CA SER A 116 -19.12 -5.82 5.74
C SER A 116 -18.81 -5.91 4.25
N SER A 117 -18.29 -4.82 3.67
CA SER A 117 -17.78 -4.73 2.31
C SER A 117 -16.45 -3.99 2.31
N TYR A 118 -15.48 -4.51 1.58
CA TYR A 118 -14.13 -3.96 1.56
C TYR A 118 -13.45 -4.24 0.22
N ILE A 119 -12.84 -3.23 -0.40
CA ILE A 119 -12.12 -3.38 -1.66
C ILE A 119 -10.60 -3.25 -1.42
N GLY A 120 -9.86 -4.26 -1.85
CA GLY A 120 -8.42 -4.37 -1.67
C GLY A 120 -7.70 -4.66 -2.99
N TYR A 121 -6.39 -4.91 -2.88
CA TYR A 121 -5.53 -5.30 -3.98
C TYR A 121 -6.02 -6.56 -4.71
N TYR A 122 -6.52 -7.55 -3.96
CA TYR A 122 -7.06 -8.78 -4.54
C TYR A 122 -8.49 -8.65 -5.09
N GLY A 123 -9.19 -7.55 -4.79
CA GLY A 123 -10.53 -7.27 -5.29
C GLY A 123 -11.54 -6.98 -4.19
N LEU A 124 -12.82 -7.28 -4.45
CA LEU A 124 -13.93 -6.97 -3.54
C LEU A 124 -14.17 -8.12 -2.57
N TYR A 125 -14.13 -7.81 -1.28
CA TYR A 125 -14.47 -8.69 -0.19
C TYR A 125 -15.86 -8.36 0.36
N GLN A 126 -16.61 -9.40 0.71
CA GLN A 126 -17.86 -9.31 1.45
C GLN A 126 -17.80 -10.24 2.66
N ASN A 127 -18.00 -9.69 3.85
CA ASN A 127 -17.93 -10.41 5.12
C ASN A 127 -16.64 -11.24 5.32
N GLY A 128 -15.51 -10.77 4.78
CA GLY A 128 -14.22 -11.48 4.83
C GLY A 128 -13.93 -12.44 3.67
N HIS A 129 -14.88 -12.64 2.75
CA HIS A 129 -14.72 -13.52 1.59
C HIS A 129 -14.53 -12.71 0.31
N LEU A 130 -13.55 -13.09 -0.52
CA LEU A 130 -13.32 -12.47 -1.82
C LEU A 130 -14.43 -12.91 -2.80
N ILE A 131 -15.27 -11.96 -3.22
CA ILE A 131 -16.41 -12.20 -4.11
C ILE A 131 -16.13 -11.76 -5.56
N VAL A 132 -15.26 -10.78 -5.75
CA VAL A 132 -14.81 -10.33 -7.08
C VAL A 132 -13.30 -10.23 -7.07
N THR A 133 -12.64 -10.93 -7.98
CA THR A 133 -11.18 -10.93 -8.11
C THR A 133 -10.71 -9.73 -8.94
N SER A 134 -9.64 -9.08 -8.47
CA SER A 134 -8.94 -8.03 -9.19
C SER A 134 -7.98 -8.60 -10.22
N ASN A 135 -7.82 -7.92 -11.35
CA ASN A 135 -6.80 -8.24 -12.35
C ASN A 135 -5.41 -7.66 -12.00
N GLU A 136 -5.30 -6.78 -11.01
CA GLU A 136 -4.04 -6.12 -10.63
C GLU A 136 -2.90 -7.11 -10.32
N PRO A 137 -3.10 -8.19 -9.52
CA PRO A 137 -2.06 -9.19 -9.28
C PRO A 137 -1.54 -9.84 -10.57
N MET A 138 -2.45 -10.13 -11.53
CA MET A 138 -2.08 -10.71 -12.82
C MET A 138 -1.35 -9.70 -13.72
N ILE A 139 -1.77 -8.44 -13.72
CA ILE A 139 -1.12 -7.39 -14.51
C ILE A 139 0.31 -7.18 -14.01
N ILE A 140 0.51 -7.14 -12.70
CA ILE A 140 1.82 -6.97 -12.07
C ILE A 140 2.74 -8.15 -12.34
N SER A 141 2.25 -9.39 -12.22
CA SER A 141 3.08 -10.58 -12.48
C SER A 141 3.55 -10.67 -13.93
N LYS A 142 2.79 -10.10 -14.87
CA LYS A 142 3.16 -9.97 -16.29
C LYS A 142 4.17 -8.85 -16.58
N ARG A 143 4.34 -7.88 -15.67
CA ARG A 143 5.36 -6.82 -15.83
C ARG A 143 6.74 -7.44 -15.58
N ARG A 144 7.57 -7.55 -16.63
CA ARG A 144 8.97 -7.97 -16.47
C ARG A 144 9.67 -7.08 -15.44
N PRO A 145 10.47 -7.62 -14.52
CA PRO A 145 11.38 -6.79 -13.75
C PRO A 145 12.42 -6.25 -14.72
N SER A 146 12.23 -5.02 -15.21
CA SER A 146 13.31 -4.30 -15.88
C SER A 146 14.43 -4.16 -14.85
N ALA A 147 15.49 -4.94 -15.04
CA ALA A 147 16.77 -4.69 -14.42
C ALA A 147 17.14 -3.23 -14.75
N ASP A 148 17.59 -2.52 -13.73
CA ASP A 148 18.07 -1.15 -13.77
C ASP A 148 16.97 -0.06 -13.82
N VAL A 149 16.65 0.50 -12.63
CA VAL A 149 16.63 1.93 -12.29
C VAL A 149 16.22 2.02 -10.82
N GLY A 150 17.22 2.16 -9.95
CA GLY A 150 17.06 2.44 -8.52
C GLY A 150 16.61 3.87 -8.24
N GLY A 151 15.32 4.16 -8.50
CA GLY A 151 14.69 5.43 -8.12
C GLY A 151 13.32 5.20 -7.49
N PRO A 152 12.87 6.04 -6.53
CA PRO A 152 11.56 5.91 -5.92
C PRO A 152 10.48 6.15 -6.98
N ARG A 153 9.74 5.10 -7.35
CA ARG A 153 8.68 5.18 -8.36
C ARG A 153 7.53 6.02 -7.81
N ARG A 154 7.21 7.11 -8.51
CA ARG A 154 6.02 7.94 -8.27
C ARG A 154 4.77 7.07 -8.31
N ILE A 155 3.94 7.21 -7.27
CA ILE A 155 2.58 6.67 -7.21
C ILE A 155 1.79 7.30 -8.36
N SER A 156 1.64 6.56 -9.46
CA SER A 156 0.72 6.91 -10.54
C SER A 156 -0.70 6.66 -10.03
N ARG A 157 -1.42 7.74 -9.75
CA ARG A 157 -2.84 7.72 -9.39
C ARG A 157 -3.66 7.15 -10.56
N PRO A 158 -4.70 6.32 -10.33
CA PRO A 158 -5.53 5.75 -11.41
C PRO A 158 -6.43 6.75 -12.14
N PHE A 159 -6.50 8.02 -11.71
CA PHE A 159 -7.38 9.04 -12.30
C PHE A 159 -6.65 10.38 -12.52
N SER A 160 -5.50 10.35 -13.21
CA SER A 160 -4.97 11.56 -13.84
C SER A 160 -5.28 11.48 -15.32
N ILE A 161 -6.10 12.40 -15.83
CA ILE A 161 -6.05 12.76 -17.24
C ILE A 161 -4.59 13.11 -17.51
N GLN A 162 -3.87 12.27 -18.25
CA GLN A 162 -2.51 12.59 -18.65
C GLN A 162 -2.62 13.81 -19.58
N PRO A 163 -1.85 14.89 -19.37
CA PRO A 163 -1.72 15.89 -20.40
C PRO A 163 -1.16 15.16 -21.62
N GLN A 164 -1.92 15.19 -22.72
CA GLN A 164 -1.51 14.62 -24.00
C GLN A 164 -0.13 15.20 -24.31
N GLN A 165 0.92 14.38 -24.26
CA GLN A 165 2.26 14.85 -24.54
C GLN A 165 2.24 15.39 -25.97
N MET A 166 2.49 16.71 -26.13
CA MET A 166 2.70 17.28 -27.44
C MET A 166 3.90 16.56 -28.07
N ASP A 167 3.68 15.93 -29.22
CA ASP A 167 4.75 15.35 -30.01
C ASP A 167 5.76 16.45 -30.34
N THR A 168 7.03 16.22 -29.97
CA THR A 168 8.11 17.15 -30.28
C THR A 168 8.23 17.28 -31.81
N LEU A 169 8.61 18.45 -32.35
CA LEU A 169 8.75 18.67 -33.80
C LEU A 169 9.52 17.55 -34.53
N ASN A 170 10.53 16.97 -33.87
CA ASN A 170 11.32 15.87 -34.40
C ASN A 170 10.51 14.55 -34.58
N GLN A 171 9.53 14.28 -33.72
CA GLN A 171 8.58 13.16 -33.86
C GLN A 171 7.65 13.38 -35.06
N ILE A 172 7.14 14.61 -35.21
CA ILE A 172 6.26 15.00 -36.33
C ILE A 172 6.99 14.82 -37.66
N PHE A 173 8.24 15.30 -37.76
CA PHE A 173 9.06 15.13 -38.97
C PHE A 173 9.33 13.66 -39.30
N LYS A 174 9.68 12.82 -38.32
CA LYS A 174 9.93 11.40 -38.54
C LYS A 174 8.68 10.65 -39.02
N ASN A 175 7.50 11.03 -38.54
CA ASN A 175 6.24 10.43 -38.99
C ASN A 175 5.88 10.86 -40.41
N ALA A 176 6.09 12.14 -40.75
CA ALA A 176 5.86 12.65 -42.10
C ALA A 176 6.76 11.98 -43.16
N VAL A 177 8.02 11.68 -42.82
CA VAL A 177 8.96 11.01 -43.72
C VAL A 177 8.58 9.53 -43.92
N ARG A 178 8.05 8.84 -42.90
CA ARG A 178 7.62 7.44 -43.03
C ARG A 178 6.42 7.24 -43.95
N HIS A 179 5.56 8.24 -44.10
CA HIS A 179 4.38 8.15 -44.97
C HIS A 179 4.66 8.47 -46.45
N LYS A 180 5.89 8.87 -46.81
CA LYS A 180 6.26 9.29 -48.17
C LYS A 180 7.12 8.30 -48.95
N THR A 181 7.24 7.04 -48.55
CA THR A 181 7.83 6.00 -49.42
C THR A 181 6.71 5.26 -50.19
N PRO A 182 6.54 5.50 -51.51
CA PRO A 182 5.58 4.75 -52.30
C PRO A 182 6.10 3.32 -52.48
N LYS A 183 5.26 2.33 -52.14
CA LYS A 183 5.45 0.93 -52.52
C LYS A 183 5.59 0.85 -54.04
N GLY A 184 6.73 0.31 -54.50
CA GLY A 184 6.97 0.03 -55.90
C GLY A 184 5.84 -0.80 -56.53
N ARG A 185 5.42 -0.42 -57.74
CA ARG A 185 4.67 -1.28 -58.65
C ARG A 185 5.51 -1.52 -59.90
N ARG A 186 5.49 -2.79 -60.30
CA ARG A 186 6.33 -3.53 -61.24
C ARG A 186 6.19 -3.07 -62.70
N PRO A 187 7.15 -3.43 -63.59
CA PRO A 187 7.08 -3.13 -65.01
C PRO A 187 6.08 -4.05 -65.70
N LEU A 188 5.40 -3.55 -66.74
CA LEU A 188 4.61 -4.34 -67.67
C LEU A 188 4.98 -3.92 -69.11
N ARG A 189 5.62 -4.88 -69.78
CA ARG A 189 5.86 -5.08 -71.22
C ARG A 189 6.42 -3.94 -72.05
#